data_AF-A0A426K5K1-F1
#
_entry.id   AF-A0A426K5K1-F1
#
_cell.length_a   1.000
_cell.length_b   1.000
_cell.length_c   1.000
_cell.angle_alpha   90.00
_cell.angle_beta   90.00
_cell.angle_gamma   90.00
#
_symmetry.space_group_name_H-M   'P 1'
#
loop_
_entity.id
_entity.type
_entity.pdbx_description
1 polymer ?
#
loop_
_entity_poly.entity_id
_entity_poly.type
_entity_poly.pdbx_seq_one_letter_code
_entity_poly.pdbx_strand_id
1 'polypeptide(L)'
;MALHYPELAQRAVSQRERQPDLYGSIDFDSTPHRFTTDPQAKSDLPSWVGDRESVLANERAVELIRTTTMLGDVVADPYAALSQQHGVKGLIGMLQQACREGVDSVPDAPDELRALIAAMENTPDWLDMELVEEGARQLRIGAAFLSPYITRGAFLATFINTYAALPMVLTGALTGRRAARRVNETANFFTVTTLPGALGRYGEGFQAAAMVRLMHSMVRCNALSSPEGWDPAVYGVPVPQADQMPAGLINMYLAAMMATGSGRSEFSARERAMLEVSRYRCFLLGLPEELLPTTASGIVDLFHARAATLRRGFDDATCGELVRSTMSADLRPGRSLLDQAAELVERSWSKALFLGICGGDLKRAEAMSVPFGFVDLACVAATAPFVLGRFFTMAVAAEQPVLRKLADEYTTRVVKQRLAEYGNPEYATDAATYRRVTEAAT
;
A
#
# COMPACT_ATOMS: atom_id res chain seq x y z
N MET A 1 -11.61 -25.11 -11.78
CA MET A 1 -10.16 -25.26 -11.49
C MET A 1 -9.40 -24.14 -12.17
N ALA A 2 -8.41 -23.54 -11.51
CA ALA A 2 -7.56 -22.50 -12.10
C ALA A 2 -6.67 -23.12 -13.20
N LEU A 3 -6.57 -22.45 -14.35
CA LEU A 3 -5.86 -22.95 -15.52
C LEU A 3 -4.40 -22.50 -15.56
N HIS A 4 -4.13 -21.27 -15.13
CA HIS A 4 -2.84 -20.59 -15.27
C HIS A 4 -2.06 -20.54 -13.96
N TYR A 5 -2.74 -20.50 -12.80
CA TYR A 5 -2.10 -20.44 -11.47
C TYR A 5 -2.68 -21.48 -10.50
N PRO A 6 -2.56 -22.80 -10.80
CA PRO A 6 -3.15 -23.85 -9.98
C PRO A 6 -2.60 -23.89 -8.55
N GLU A 7 -1.29 -23.67 -8.36
CA GLU A 7 -0.65 -23.66 -7.04
C GLU A 7 -1.12 -22.48 -6.19
N LEU A 8 -1.24 -21.28 -6.78
CA LEU A 8 -1.73 -20.09 -6.09
C LEU A 8 -3.21 -20.24 -5.70
N ALA A 9 -4.02 -20.86 -6.56
CA ALA A 9 -5.42 -21.17 -6.26
C ALA A 9 -5.53 -22.19 -5.12
N GLN A 10 -4.70 -23.24 -5.12
CA GLN A 10 -4.63 -24.19 -4.01
C GLN A 10 -4.21 -23.50 -2.71
N ARG A 11 -3.23 -22.59 -2.77
CA ARG A 11 -2.82 -21.78 -1.62
C ARG A 11 -3.96 -20.95 -1.08
N ALA A 12 -4.76 -20.30 -1.94
CA ALA A 12 -5.94 -19.54 -1.51
C ALA A 12 -6.97 -20.44 -0.80
N VAL A 13 -7.31 -21.60 -1.37
CA VAL A 13 -8.26 -22.56 -0.77
C VAL A 13 -7.75 -23.11 0.57
N SER A 14 -6.43 -23.34 0.69
CA SER A 14 -5.83 -23.92 1.91
C SER A 14 -6.02 -23.07 3.17
N GLN A 15 -6.35 -21.78 3.04
CA GLN A 15 -6.67 -20.89 4.17
C GLN A 15 -7.83 -21.44 5.00
N ARG A 16 -8.84 -22.00 4.33
CA ARG A 16 -10.01 -22.64 4.96
C ARG A 16 -9.63 -23.83 5.83
N GLU A 17 -8.68 -24.63 5.36
CA GLU A 17 -8.24 -25.84 6.05
C GLU A 17 -7.28 -25.52 7.21
N ARG A 18 -6.39 -24.53 7.00
CA ARG A 18 -5.40 -24.11 8.00
C ARG A 18 -6.00 -23.30 9.14
N GLN A 19 -7.07 -22.55 8.86
CA GLN A 19 -7.70 -21.61 9.79
C GLN A 19 -9.23 -21.67 9.62
N PRO A 20 -9.87 -22.81 9.96
CA PRO A 20 -11.31 -23.02 9.74
C PRO A 20 -12.18 -22.05 10.54
N ASP A 21 -11.75 -21.63 11.73
CA ASP A 21 -12.50 -20.67 12.54
C ASP A 21 -12.56 -19.28 11.90
N LEU A 22 -11.57 -18.94 11.05
CA LEU A 22 -11.46 -17.64 10.40
C LEU A 22 -12.01 -17.65 8.97
N TYR A 23 -11.68 -18.69 8.19
CA TYR A 23 -12.00 -18.78 6.76
C TYR A 23 -13.08 -19.81 6.43
N GLY A 24 -13.58 -20.56 7.42
CA GLY A 24 -14.53 -21.66 7.22
C GLY A 24 -15.83 -21.26 6.54
N SER A 25 -16.27 -20.02 6.73
CA SER A 25 -17.49 -19.46 6.14
C SER A 25 -17.32 -18.95 4.71
N ILE A 26 -16.08 -18.83 4.21
CA ILE A 26 -15.83 -18.30 2.87
C ILE A 26 -15.95 -19.42 1.84
N ASP A 27 -16.80 -19.19 0.82
CA ASP A 27 -16.86 -20.03 -0.36
C ASP A 27 -15.77 -19.60 -1.36
N PHE A 28 -14.65 -20.32 -1.36
CA PHE A 28 -13.52 -20.11 -2.27
C PHE A 28 -13.77 -20.53 -3.72
N ASP A 29 -14.85 -21.28 -3.98
CA ASP A 29 -15.26 -21.64 -5.34
C ASP A 29 -16.14 -20.54 -5.97
N SER A 30 -16.70 -19.67 -5.14
CA SER A 30 -17.46 -18.50 -5.59
C SER A 30 -16.56 -17.31 -5.97
N THR A 31 -17.08 -16.46 -6.86
CA THR A 31 -16.45 -15.17 -7.19
C THR A 31 -17.20 -14.06 -6.46
N PRO A 32 -16.53 -13.22 -5.66
CA PRO A 32 -17.19 -12.17 -4.90
C PRO A 32 -17.74 -11.08 -5.83
N HIS A 33 -18.85 -10.43 -5.44
CA HIS A 33 -19.54 -9.44 -6.24
C HIS A 33 -18.61 -8.33 -6.76
N ARG A 34 -17.65 -7.87 -5.95
CA ARG A 34 -16.67 -6.84 -6.33
C ARG A 34 -15.90 -7.16 -7.60
N PHE A 35 -15.73 -8.44 -7.93
CA PHE A 35 -15.04 -8.90 -9.14
C PHE A 35 -16.04 -9.04 -10.29
N THR A 36 -15.70 -8.54 -11.47
CA THR A 36 -16.57 -8.60 -12.64
C THR A 36 -15.80 -8.71 -13.95
N THR A 37 -16.23 -9.64 -14.79
CA THR A 37 -15.85 -9.73 -16.22
C THR A 37 -17.01 -9.33 -17.13
N ASP A 38 -18.17 -8.97 -16.57
CA ASP A 38 -19.34 -8.53 -17.32
C ASP A 38 -19.02 -7.22 -18.07
N PRO A 39 -19.08 -7.20 -19.41
CA PRO A 39 -18.84 -6.01 -20.22
C PRO A 39 -19.79 -4.85 -19.88
N GLN A 40 -21.00 -5.13 -19.39
CA GLN A 40 -22.00 -4.11 -19.04
C GLN A 40 -21.77 -3.47 -17.67
N ALA A 41 -21.03 -4.15 -16.79
CA ALA A 41 -20.68 -3.60 -15.49
C ALA A 41 -19.70 -2.43 -15.62
N LYS A 42 -19.89 -1.35 -14.84
CA LYS A 42 -18.86 -0.29 -14.75
C LYS A 42 -17.71 -0.78 -13.87
N SER A 43 -16.49 -0.72 -14.40
CA SER A 43 -15.26 -1.04 -13.66
C SER A 43 -14.55 0.20 -13.13
N ASP A 44 -13.55 -0.03 -12.29
CA ASP A 44 -12.67 1.00 -11.76
C ASP A 44 -11.66 1.50 -12.81
N LEU A 45 -11.40 0.73 -13.88
CA LEU A 45 -10.57 1.15 -15.02
C LEU A 45 -11.22 2.32 -15.75
N PRO A 46 -10.61 3.52 -15.75
CA PRO A 46 -11.15 4.64 -16.50
C PRO A 46 -10.92 4.47 -18.00
N SER A 47 -11.89 4.88 -18.82
CA SER A 47 -11.82 4.71 -20.28
C SER A 47 -10.69 5.49 -20.97
N TRP A 48 -10.11 6.49 -20.30
CA TRP A 48 -8.93 7.22 -20.79
C TRP A 48 -7.60 6.56 -20.42
N VAL A 49 -7.62 5.54 -19.55
CA VAL A 49 -6.42 4.82 -19.08
C VAL A 49 -6.17 3.58 -19.91
N GLY A 50 -7.22 2.84 -20.27
CA GLY A 50 -7.10 1.62 -21.05
C GLY A 50 -8.44 1.15 -21.60
N ASP A 51 -8.37 0.33 -22.64
CA ASP A 51 -9.53 -0.36 -23.19
C ASP A 51 -9.85 -1.61 -22.37
N ARG A 52 -11.04 -1.66 -21.77
CA ARG A 52 -11.41 -2.74 -20.87
C ARG A 52 -11.55 -4.09 -21.59
N GLU A 53 -12.02 -4.10 -22.83
CA GLU A 53 -12.24 -5.34 -23.59
C GLU A 53 -10.91 -6.06 -23.83
N SER A 54 -9.90 -5.34 -24.32
CA SER A 54 -8.55 -5.89 -24.52
C SER A 54 -7.90 -6.38 -23.22
N VAL A 55 -8.11 -5.68 -22.10
CA VAL A 55 -7.61 -6.10 -20.79
C VAL A 55 -8.27 -7.40 -20.33
N LEU A 56 -9.60 -7.53 -20.51
CA LEU A 56 -10.34 -8.72 -20.13
C LEU A 56 -10.03 -9.93 -21.02
N ALA A 57 -9.52 -9.73 -22.24
CA ALA A 57 -9.04 -10.80 -23.11
C ALA A 57 -7.75 -11.48 -22.57
N ASN A 58 -7.04 -10.85 -21.63
CA ASN A 58 -5.91 -11.47 -20.96
C ASN A 58 -6.38 -12.39 -19.82
N GLU A 59 -6.77 -13.62 -20.17
CA GLU A 59 -7.28 -14.63 -19.23
C GLU A 59 -6.32 -14.91 -18.07
N ARG A 60 -5.00 -14.85 -18.31
CA ARG A 60 -3.97 -15.00 -17.25
C ARG A 60 -4.08 -13.87 -16.23
N ALA A 61 -4.11 -12.62 -16.66
CA ALA A 61 -4.21 -11.49 -15.73
C ALA A 61 -5.54 -11.49 -14.97
N VAL A 62 -6.64 -11.80 -15.65
CA VAL A 62 -7.98 -11.93 -15.04
C VAL A 62 -8.01 -13.04 -13.99
N GLU A 63 -7.48 -14.22 -14.29
CA GLU A 63 -7.40 -15.33 -13.31
C GLU A 63 -6.52 -14.98 -12.11
N LEU A 64 -5.38 -14.32 -12.34
CA LEU A 64 -4.49 -13.89 -11.27
C LEU A 64 -5.20 -12.95 -10.29
N ILE A 65 -5.89 -11.92 -10.79
CA ILE A 65 -6.63 -10.98 -9.94
C ILE A 65 -7.78 -11.68 -9.22
N ARG A 66 -8.53 -12.56 -9.89
CA ARG A 66 -9.61 -13.33 -9.24
C ARG A 66 -9.07 -14.16 -8.07
N THR A 67 -7.99 -14.90 -8.31
CA THR A 67 -7.37 -15.78 -7.32
C THR A 67 -6.82 -14.98 -6.14
N THR A 68 -6.13 -13.87 -6.42
CA THR A 68 -5.51 -13.04 -5.38
C THR A 68 -6.49 -12.13 -4.64
N THR A 69 -7.71 -11.95 -5.16
CA THR A 69 -8.85 -11.36 -4.43
C THR A 69 -9.37 -12.29 -3.34
N MET A 70 -9.17 -13.58 -3.49
CA MET A 70 -9.53 -14.61 -2.50
C MET A 70 -8.33 -15.04 -1.64
N LEU A 71 -7.18 -14.34 -1.73
CA LEU A 71 -5.97 -14.67 -0.99
C LEU A 71 -5.70 -13.61 0.09
N GLY A 72 -5.71 -14.03 1.35
CA GLY A 72 -5.19 -13.26 2.49
C GLY A 72 -3.71 -13.56 2.71
N ASP A 73 -3.28 -13.77 3.95
CA ASP A 73 -1.91 -14.14 4.31
C ASP A 73 -1.88 -15.48 5.05
N VAL A 74 -1.66 -16.55 4.30
CA VAL A 74 -1.63 -17.93 4.82
C VAL A 74 -0.58 -18.19 5.91
N VAL A 75 0.35 -17.26 6.13
CA VAL A 75 1.41 -17.35 7.14
C VAL A 75 1.15 -16.41 8.32
N ALA A 76 0.80 -15.16 8.06
CA ALA A 76 0.65 -14.15 9.11
C ALA A 76 -0.74 -14.16 9.78
N ASP A 77 -1.79 -14.61 9.08
CA ASP A 77 -3.14 -14.71 9.65
C ASP A 77 -3.21 -15.70 10.84
N PRO A 78 -2.59 -16.90 10.79
CA PRO A 78 -2.42 -17.76 11.96
C PRO A 78 -1.81 -17.06 13.18
N TYR A 79 -0.73 -16.29 12.98
CA TYR A 79 -0.09 -15.55 14.08
C TYR A 79 -1.00 -14.45 14.63
N ALA A 80 -1.76 -13.75 13.78
CA ALA A 80 -2.73 -12.74 14.20
C ALA A 80 -3.92 -13.35 14.97
N ALA A 81 -4.34 -14.57 14.64
CA ALA A 81 -5.43 -15.28 15.34
C ALA A 81 -5.09 -15.56 16.81
N LEU A 82 -3.80 -15.68 17.16
CA LEU A 82 -3.32 -15.80 18.55
C LEU A 82 -3.59 -14.55 19.41
N SER A 83 -4.13 -13.47 18.84
CA SER A 83 -4.45 -12.24 19.57
C SER A 83 -5.48 -12.45 20.68
N GLN A 84 -6.35 -13.47 20.58
CA GLN A 84 -7.28 -13.83 21.66
C GLN A 84 -6.56 -14.39 22.89
N GLN A 85 -5.44 -15.10 22.70
CA GLN A 85 -4.66 -15.72 23.77
C GLN A 85 -3.61 -14.77 24.35
N HIS A 86 -2.86 -14.07 23.50
CA HIS A 86 -1.71 -13.26 23.90
C HIS A 86 -1.99 -11.76 23.97
N GLY A 87 -3.15 -11.32 23.45
CA GLY A 87 -3.45 -9.91 23.24
C GLY A 87 -2.58 -9.28 22.14
N VAL A 88 -3.10 -8.20 21.54
CA VAL A 88 -2.40 -7.46 20.47
C VAL A 88 -1.00 -7.00 20.90
N LYS A 89 -0.88 -6.46 22.12
CA LYS A 89 0.43 -5.99 22.65
C LYS A 89 1.43 -7.12 22.82
N GLY A 90 0.98 -8.32 23.20
CA GLY A 90 1.83 -9.50 23.33
C GLY A 90 2.39 -9.93 21.97
N LEU A 91 1.53 -10.03 20.94
CA LEU A 91 1.96 -10.36 19.58
C LEU A 91 2.96 -9.34 19.02
N ILE A 92 2.70 -8.05 19.24
CA ILE A 92 3.62 -6.98 18.81
C ILE A 92 4.97 -7.11 19.51
N GLY A 93 4.98 -7.33 20.84
CA GLY A 93 6.21 -7.48 21.61
C GLY A 93 7.06 -8.64 21.13
N MET A 94 6.45 -9.82 20.97
CA MET A 94 7.14 -11.01 20.47
C MET A 94 7.68 -10.82 19.05
N LEU A 95 6.90 -10.21 18.16
CA LEU A 95 7.34 -9.96 16.77
C LEU A 95 8.50 -8.96 16.72
N GLN A 96 8.43 -7.86 17.48
CA GLN A 96 9.52 -6.90 17.56
C GLN A 96 10.80 -7.52 18.11
N GLN A 97 10.70 -8.34 19.15
CA GLN A 97 11.84 -9.07 19.69
C GLN A 97 12.43 -10.04 18.66
N ALA A 98 11.60 -10.84 17.98
CA ALA A 98 12.04 -11.76 16.94
C ALA A 98 12.71 -11.05 15.73
N CYS A 99 12.22 -9.87 15.37
CA CYS A 99 12.82 -9.04 14.33
C CYS A 99 14.19 -8.48 14.73
N ARG A 100 14.37 -8.06 15.98
CA ARG A 100 15.62 -7.43 16.48
C ARG A 100 16.70 -8.44 16.87
N GLU A 101 16.29 -9.53 17.51
CA GLU A 101 17.18 -10.44 18.23
C GLU A 101 17.10 -11.88 17.71
N GLY A 102 16.23 -12.15 16.72
CA GLY A 102 15.97 -13.49 16.19
C GLY A 102 14.85 -14.20 16.94
N VAL A 103 14.13 -15.11 16.26
CA VAL A 103 12.94 -15.75 16.85
C VAL A 103 13.26 -16.62 18.07
N ASP A 104 14.46 -17.19 18.14
CA ASP A 104 14.90 -18.00 19.28
C ASP A 104 15.15 -17.19 20.55
N SER A 105 15.21 -15.86 20.46
CA SER A 105 15.27 -14.99 21.63
C SER A 105 13.92 -14.90 22.37
N VAL A 106 12.81 -15.21 21.70
CA VAL A 106 11.45 -15.11 22.27
C VAL A 106 11.17 -16.38 23.10
N PRO A 107 10.98 -16.26 24.43
CA PRO A 107 10.65 -17.40 25.28
C PRO A 107 9.33 -18.03 24.83
N ASP A 108 9.32 -19.36 24.72
CA ASP A 108 8.14 -20.14 24.28
C ASP A 108 7.50 -19.60 22.99
N ALA A 109 8.33 -19.13 22.04
CA ALA A 109 7.84 -18.55 20.79
C ALA A 109 6.87 -19.50 20.07
N PRO A 110 5.63 -19.06 19.77
CA PRO A 110 4.64 -19.89 19.10
C PRO A 110 5.10 -20.25 17.69
N ASP A 111 4.68 -21.42 17.20
CA ASP A 111 5.08 -21.91 15.88
C ASP A 111 4.65 -20.97 14.75
N GLU A 112 3.55 -20.24 14.92
CA GLU A 112 3.07 -19.23 13.97
C GLU A 112 4.02 -18.03 13.86
N LEU A 113 4.65 -17.62 14.97
CA LEU A 113 5.69 -16.58 14.94
C LEU A 113 6.95 -17.09 14.23
N ARG A 114 7.34 -18.33 14.50
CA ARG A 114 8.48 -18.98 13.82
C ARG A 114 8.22 -19.08 12.32
N ALA A 115 7.03 -19.51 11.92
CA ALA A 115 6.62 -19.57 10.52
C ALA A 115 6.61 -18.20 9.85
N LEU A 116 6.11 -17.16 10.53
CA LEU A 116 6.11 -15.79 10.02
C LEU A 116 7.53 -15.27 9.77
N ILE A 117 8.42 -15.41 10.74
CA ILE A 117 9.81 -14.97 10.61
C ILE A 117 10.54 -15.78 9.53
N ALA A 118 10.39 -17.11 9.52
CA ALA A 118 10.99 -17.96 8.51
C ALA A 118 10.51 -17.61 7.09
N ALA A 119 9.23 -17.30 6.91
CA ALA A 119 8.70 -16.89 5.61
C ALA A 119 9.27 -15.55 5.13
N MET A 120 9.60 -14.64 6.03
CA MET A 120 10.26 -13.37 5.70
C MET A 120 11.78 -13.53 5.47
N GLU A 121 12.42 -14.49 6.14
CA GLU A 121 13.83 -14.85 5.98
C GLU A 121 14.11 -15.62 4.68
N ASN A 122 13.11 -16.33 4.15
CA ASN A 122 13.23 -17.14 2.95
C ASN A 122 13.46 -16.29 1.69
N THR A 123 14.71 -15.88 1.50
CA THR A 123 15.17 -14.99 0.43
C THR A 123 14.86 -15.61 -0.93
N PRO A 124 14.01 -14.99 -1.77
CA PRO A 124 13.69 -15.50 -3.10
C PRO A 124 14.90 -15.52 -4.03
N ASP A 125 14.97 -16.50 -4.95
CA ASP A 125 16.09 -16.64 -5.90
C ASP A 125 16.28 -15.43 -6.82
N TRP A 126 15.21 -14.67 -7.08
CA TRP A 126 15.26 -13.46 -7.91
C TRP A 126 15.83 -12.24 -7.19
N LEU A 127 15.96 -12.29 -5.86
CA LEU A 127 16.28 -11.11 -5.06
C LEU A 127 17.76 -10.78 -5.10
N ASP A 128 18.08 -9.59 -5.60
CA ASP A 128 19.42 -9.01 -5.52
C ASP A 128 19.46 -7.88 -4.48
N MET A 129 20.12 -8.12 -3.34
CA MET A 129 20.21 -7.15 -2.25
C MET A 129 21.05 -5.91 -2.58
N GLU A 130 22.03 -6.00 -3.49
CA GLU A 130 22.77 -4.82 -3.94
C GLU A 130 21.85 -3.92 -4.78
N LEU A 131 21.03 -4.54 -5.62
CA LEU A 131 20.05 -3.85 -6.44
C LEU A 131 18.91 -3.26 -5.58
N VAL A 132 18.51 -3.93 -4.49
CA VAL A 132 17.62 -3.38 -3.46
C VAL A 132 18.21 -2.11 -2.83
N GLU A 133 19.48 -2.14 -2.42
CA GLU A 133 20.12 -0.96 -1.80
C GLU A 133 20.26 0.20 -2.78
N GLU A 134 20.58 -0.07 -4.05
CA GLU A 134 20.60 0.96 -5.09
C GLU A 134 19.18 1.51 -5.35
N GLY A 135 18.17 0.64 -5.42
CA GLY A 135 16.77 1.05 -5.52
C GLY A 135 16.32 1.92 -4.36
N ALA A 136 16.65 1.51 -3.13
CA ALA A 136 16.36 2.24 -1.90
C ALA A 136 17.01 3.63 -1.93
N ARG A 137 18.27 3.73 -2.38
CA ARG A 137 18.98 5.00 -2.57
C ARG A 137 18.27 5.93 -3.56
N GLN A 138 17.80 5.39 -4.68
CA GLN A 138 17.07 6.18 -5.69
C GLN A 138 15.71 6.66 -5.18
N LEU A 139 14.96 5.80 -4.49
CA LEU A 139 13.66 6.15 -3.89
C LEU A 139 13.79 7.13 -2.71
N ARG A 140 14.92 7.12 -2.00
CA ARG A 140 15.22 8.01 -0.86
C ARG A 140 15.10 9.49 -1.21
N ILE A 141 15.44 9.87 -2.44
CA ILE A 141 15.35 11.25 -2.94
C ILE A 141 13.90 11.72 -2.97
N GLY A 142 13.00 10.88 -3.49
CA GLY A 142 11.56 11.13 -3.48
C GLY A 142 11.01 11.20 -2.06
N ALA A 143 11.41 10.26 -1.21
CA ALA A 143 11.02 10.23 0.20
C ALA A 143 11.45 11.50 0.97
N ALA A 144 12.63 12.05 0.66
CA ALA A 144 13.16 13.25 1.30
C ALA A 144 12.50 14.55 0.83
N PHE A 145 12.29 14.69 -0.49
CA PHE A 145 12.03 15.99 -1.11
C PHE A 145 10.65 16.12 -1.77
N LEU A 146 9.95 15.01 -2.05
CA LEU A 146 8.64 15.04 -2.70
C LEU A 146 7.53 14.51 -1.79
N SER A 147 7.71 13.32 -1.20
CA SER A 147 6.70 12.66 -0.35
C SER A 147 6.10 13.57 0.73
N PRO A 148 6.88 14.42 1.45
CA PRO A 148 6.33 15.31 2.48
C PRO A 148 5.30 16.34 1.97
N TYR A 149 5.18 16.51 0.65
CA TYR A 149 4.23 17.44 0.02
C TYR A 149 3.01 16.74 -0.59
N ILE A 150 3.10 15.43 -0.86
CA ILE A 150 2.08 14.68 -1.63
C ILE A 150 1.48 13.50 -0.86
N THR A 151 1.78 13.39 0.44
CA THR A 151 1.50 12.18 1.23
C THR A 151 0.00 11.87 1.26
N ARG A 152 -0.85 12.89 1.50
CA ARG A 152 -2.31 12.68 1.56
C ARG A 152 -2.86 12.23 0.20
N GLY A 153 -2.42 12.86 -0.89
CA GLY A 153 -2.82 12.52 -2.25
C GLY A 153 -2.41 11.10 -2.63
N ALA A 154 -1.16 10.72 -2.34
CA ALA A 154 -0.63 9.39 -2.63
C ALA A 154 -1.34 8.29 -1.82
N PHE A 155 -1.67 8.57 -0.56
CA PHE A 155 -2.43 7.65 0.28
C PHE A 155 -3.85 7.42 -0.26
N LEU A 156 -4.56 8.48 -0.65
CA LEU A 156 -5.90 8.35 -1.24
C LEU A 156 -5.89 7.63 -2.59
N ALA A 157 -4.84 7.79 -3.39
CA ALA A 157 -4.70 7.13 -4.69
C ALA A 157 -4.93 5.61 -4.63
N THR A 158 -4.65 5.02 -3.47
CA THR A 158 -4.69 3.57 -3.26
C THR A 158 -5.97 3.07 -2.59
N PHE A 159 -6.83 3.95 -2.05
CA PHE A 159 -7.97 3.57 -1.20
C PHE A 159 -9.24 4.42 -1.38
N ILE A 160 -9.65 4.65 -2.63
CA ILE A 160 -10.87 5.44 -2.95
C ILE A 160 -12.04 4.59 -3.43
N ASN A 161 -11.81 3.35 -3.84
CA ASN A 161 -12.88 2.45 -4.27
C ASN A 161 -13.56 1.81 -3.06
N THR A 162 -14.90 1.79 -3.02
CA THR A 162 -15.69 1.25 -1.90
C THR A 162 -15.24 -0.13 -1.42
N TYR A 163 -14.89 -1.03 -2.34
CA TYR A 163 -14.48 -2.40 -2.00
C TYR A 163 -13.08 -2.46 -1.36
N ALA A 164 -12.18 -1.55 -1.73
CA ALA A 164 -10.82 -1.48 -1.19
C ALA A 164 -10.73 -0.58 0.06
N ALA A 165 -11.64 0.38 0.21
CA ALA A 165 -11.68 1.33 1.31
C ALA A 165 -12.34 0.77 2.57
N LEU A 166 -13.25 -0.20 2.43
CA LEU A 166 -14.06 -0.74 3.54
C LEU A 166 -13.21 -1.20 4.75
N PRO A 167 -12.08 -1.92 4.61
CA PRO A 167 -11.25 -2.27 5.77
C PRO A 167 -10.82 -1.06 6.61
N MET A 168 -10.53 0.09 5.98
CA MET A 168 -10.14 1.31 6.68
C MET A 168 -11.29 1.97 7.44
N VAL A 169 -12.50 1.76 6.93
CA VAL A 169 -13.74 2.27 7.53
C VAL A 169 -14.13 1.42 8.72
N LEU A 170 -14.11 0.09 8.54
CA LEU A 170 -14.44 -0.87 9.59
C LEU A 170 -13.54 -0.72 10.79
N THR A 171 -12.24 -0.54 10.59
CA THR A 171 -11.27 -0.32 11.67
C THR A 171 -11.46 1.00 12.43
N GLY A 172 -12.27 1.94 11.88
CA GLY A 172 -12.41 3.31 12.41
C GLY A 172 -11.11 4.12 12.31
N ALA A 173 -10.11 3.62 11.59
CA ALA A 173 -8.72 4.08 11.64
C ALA A 173 -8.53 5.49 11.05
N LEU A 174 -9.45 5.93 10.19
CA LEU A 174 -9.40 7.23 9.53
C LEU A 174 -10.41 8.26 10.07
N THR A 175 -10.80 8.14 11.34
CA THR A 175 -11.71 9.12 11.98
C THR A 175 -10.94 10.11 12.88
N GLY A 176 -11.13 11.41 12.63
CA GLY A 176 -10.55 12.49 13.44
C GLY A 176 -9.02 12.42 13.55
N ARG A 177 -8.47 12.57 14.76
CA ARG A 177 -7.00 12.55 15.02
C ARG A 177 -6.31 11.24 14.61
N ARG A 178 -7.05 10.14 14.42
CA ARG A 178 -6.50 8.85 13.99
C ARG A 178 -6.12 8.83 12.51
N ALA A 179 -6.78 9.66 11.68
CA ALA A 179 -6.47 9.78 10.26
C ALA A 179 -5.04 10.25 10.02
N ALA A 180 -4.63 11.33 10.71
CA ALA A 180 -3.27 11.85 10.65
C ALA A 180 -2.23 10.78 10.99
N ARG A 181 -2.52 9.99 12.04
CA ARG A 181 -1.65 8.91 12.48
C ARG A 181 -1.51 7.81 11.43
N ARG A 182 -2.61 7.33 10.82
CA ARG A 182 -2.56 6.31 9.75
C ARG A 182 -1.75 6.76 8.54
N VAL A 183 -1.97 8.01 8.12
CA VAL A 183 -1.23 8.61 7.01
C VAL A 183 0.27 8.64 7.33
N ASN A 184 0.63 9.11 8.53
CA ASN A 184 2.02 9.14 8.99
C ASN A 184 2.64 7.75 9.12
N GLU A 185 1.92 6.73 9.60
CA GLU A 185 2.46 5.37 9.70
C GLU A 185 2.75 4.75 8.32
N THR A 186 1.88 5.02 7.33
CA THR A 186 2.10 4.60 5.94
C THR A 186 3.30 5.33 5.34
N ALA A 187 3.36 6.66 5.50
CA ALA A 187 4.49 7.46 5.05
C ALA A 187 5.81 7.01 5.70
N ASN A 188 5.78 6.71 7.00
CA ASN A 188 6.93 6.21 7.74
C ASN A 188 7.41 4.88 7.16
N PHE A 189 6.53 3.91 6.91
CA PHE A 189 6.91 2.61 6.34
C PHE A 189 7.66 2.76 5.00
N PHE A 190 7.13 3.53 4.05
CA PHE A 190 7.80 3.73 2.77
C PHE A 190 9.09 4.53 2.89
N THR A 191 9.18 5.42 3.88
CA THR A 191 10.34 6.27 4.11
C THR A 191 11.48 5.48 4.79
N VAL A 192 11.20 4.76 5.87
CA VAL A 192 12.19 3.98 6.63
C VAL A 192 12.83 2.89 5.76
N THR A 193 12.04 2.24 4.91
CA THR A 193 12.52 1.22 3.96
C THR A 193 13.38 1.79 2.82
N THR A 194 13.64 3.10 2.79
CA THR A 194 14.66 3.68 1.89
C THR A 194 16.01 3.87 2.58
N LEU A 195 16.11 3.74 3.91
CA LEU A 195 17.37 3.96 4.62
C LEU A 195 18.40 2.85 4.30
N PRO A 196 19.71 3.18 4.32
CA PRO A 196 20.75 2.21 4.03
C PRO A 196 20.66 0.99 4.97
N GLY A 197 20.64 -0.22 4.40
CA GLY A 197 20.56 -1.48 5.15
C GLY A 197 19.23 -1.75 5.85
N ALA A 198 18.22 -0.87 5.66
CA ALA A 198 16.96 -0.97 6.42
C ALA A 198 16.16 -2.24 6.09
N LEU A 199 16.29 -2.78 4.88
CA LEU A 199 15.59 -3.99 4.44
C LEU A 199 16.39 -5.28 4.66
N GLY A 200 17.60 -5.18 5.23
CA GLY A 200 18.32 -6.35 5.73
C GLY A 200 17.57 -7.02 6.88
N ARG A 201 17.86 -8.30 7.14
CA ARG A 201 17.14 -9.14 8.11
C ARG A 201 16.89 -8.51 9.49
N TYR A 202 17.85 -7.78 10.03
CA TYR A 202 17.74 -7.10 11.33
C TYR A 202 17.55 -5.59 11.20
N GLY A 203 17.26 -5.12 9.98
CA GLY A 203 17.04 -3.71 9.67
C GLY A 203 15.67 -3.22 10.13
N GLU A 204 15.59 -1.92 10.38
CA GLU A 204 14.35 -1.25 10.82
C GLU A 204 13.22 -1.34 9.78
N GLY A 205 13.53 -1.39 8.49
CA GLY A 205 12.58 -1.59 7.40
C GLY A 205 12.01 -3.02 7.36
N PHE A 206 12.82 -4.04 7.66
CA PHE A 206 12.35 -5.42 7.80
C PHE A 206 11.36 -5.54 8.97
N GLN A 207 11.71 -4.98 10.14
CA GLN A 207 10.81 -4.95 11.28
C GLN A 207 9.52 -4.17 10.95
N ALA A 208 9.63 -3.02 10.29
CA ALA A 208 8.46 -2.24 9.87
C ALA A 208 7.55 -3.04 8.92
N ALA A 209 8.12 -3.79 7.97
CA ALA A 209 7.35 -4.68 7.08
C ALA A 209 6.63 -5.79 7.85
N ALA A 210 7.31 -6.43 8.81
CA ALA A 210 6.72 -7.45 9.67
C ALA A 210 5.51 -6.90 10.45
N MET A 211 5.67 -5.70 11.00
CA MET A 211 4.63 -5.01 11.76
C MET A 211 3.42 -4.64 10.89
N VAL A 212 3.64 -4.13 9.67
CA VAL A 212 2.56 -3.85 8.71
C VAL A 212 1.85 -5.14 8.29
N ARG A 213 2.60 -6.22 8.05
CA ARG A 213 2.04 -7.54 7.69
C ARG A 213 1.18 -8.12 8.80
N LEU A 214 1.61 -8.01 10.07
CA LEU A 214 0.79 -8.35 11.23
C LEU A 214 -0.45 -7.46 11.33
N MET A 215 -0.31 -6.14 11.13
CA MET A 215 -1.44 -5.21 11.16
C MET A 215 -2.51 -5.58 10.12
N HIS A 216 -2.13 -5.86 8.86
CA HIS A 216 -3.08 -6.31 7.82
C HIS A 216 -3.78 -7.61 8.22
N SER A 217 -3.06 -8.53 8.86
CA SER A 217 -3.59 -9.81 9.32
C SER A 217 -4.56 -9.66 10.50
N MET A 218 -4.29 -8.74 11.43
CA MET A 218 -5.25 -8.38 12.46
C MET A 218 -6.52 -7.73 11.89
N VAL A 219 -6.39 -6.88 10.85
CA VAL A 219 -7.56 -6.31 10.16
C VAL A 219 -8.41 -7.42 9.54
N ARG A 220 -7.78 -8.41 8.88
CA ARG A 220 -8.46 -9.59 8.35
C ARG A 220 -9.18 -10.38 9.44
N CYS A 221 -8.47 -10.72 10.52
CA CYS A 221 -9.02 -11.46 11.65
C CYS A 221 -10.27 -10.77 12.22
N ASN A 222 -10.19 -9.46 12.48
CA ASN A 222 -11.31 -8.71 13.04
C ASN A 222 -12.49 -8.59 12.07
N ALA A 223 -12.22 -8.35 10.78
CA ALA A 223 -13.28 -8.23 9.77
C ALA A 223 -14.07 -9.53 9.60
N LEU A 224 -13.38 -10.68 9.57
CA LEU A 224 -14.03 -11.99 9.42
C LEU A 224 -14.67 -12.50 10.71
N SER A 225 -14.20 -12.05 11.88
CA SER A 225 -14.78 -12.43 13.18
C SER A 225 -16.06 -11.64 13.55
N SER A 226 -16.43 -10.62 12.78
CA SER A 226 -17.61 -9.77 13.04
C SER A 226 -18.60 -9.81 11.86
N PRO A 227 -19.68 -10.62 11.95
CA PRO A 227 -20.65 -10.82 10.86
C PRO A 227 -21.36 -9.54 10.37
N GLU A 228 -21.46 -8.52 11.23
CA GLU A 228 -22.15 -7.25 10.93
C GLU A 228 -21.32 -6.27 10.09
N GLY A 229 -20.06 -6.60 9.75
CA GLY A 229 -19.15 -5.65 9.09
C GLY A 229 -18.62 -6.08 7.71
N TRP A 230 -18.59 -7.37 7.41
CA TRP A 230 -17.95 -7.88 6.20
C TRP A 230 -18.73 -9.04 5.58
N ASP A 231 -19.18 -8.88 4.35
CA ASP A 231 -19.80 -9.95 3.56
C ASP A 231 -18.79 -10.53 2.54
N PRO A 232 -18.28 -11.76 2.76
CA PRO A 232 -17.36 -12.41 1.82
C PRO A 232 -17.94 -12.58 0.40
N ALA A 233 -19.25 -12.75 0.25
CA ALA A 233 -19.89 -12.87 -1.06
C ALA A 233 -19.85 -11.55 -1.84
N VAL A 234 -19.76 -10.41 -1.15
CA VAL A 234 -19.61 -9.10 -1.79
C VAL A 234 -18.14 -8.73 -1.96
N TYR A 235 -17.35 -8.85 -0.91
CA TYR A 235 -16.02 -8.26 -0.82
C TYR A 235 -14.86 -9.25 -0.98
N GLY A 236 -15.10 -10.56 -0.91
CA GLY A 236 -14.07 -11.60 -0.89
C GLY A 236 -13.34 -11.63 0.46
N VAL A 237 -12.04 -11.97 0.43
CA VAL A 237 -11.18 -11.90 1.63
C VAL A 237 -10.83 -10.44 1.95
N PRO A 238 -10.89 -9.98 3.22
CA PRO A 238 -10.46 -8.62 3.57
C PRO A 238 -8.98 -8.40 3.32
N VAL A 239 -8.59 -7.17 2.96
CA VAL A 239 -7.20 -6.81 2.63
C VAL A 239 -6.52 -7.90 1.76
N PRO A 240 -7.15 -8.29 0.64
CA PRO A 240 -6.64 -9.38 -0.17
C PRO A 240 -5.32 -8.96 -0.82
N GLN A 241 -4.50 -9.93 -1.23
CA GLN A 241 -3.20 -9.64 -1.85
C GLN A 241 -3.34 -8.73 -3.09
N ALA A 242 -4.44 -8.88 -3.85
CA ALA A 242 -4.78 -8.01 -4.97
C ALA A 242 -4.91 -6.51 -4.60
N ASP A 243 -5.29 -6.18 -3.36
CA ASP A 243 -5.45 -4.80 -2.89
C ASP A 243 -4.18 -4.23 -2.25
N GLN A 244 -3.27 -5.09 -1.79
CA GLN A 244 -1.98 -4.66 -1.28
C GLN A 244 -1.00 -4.32 -2.41
N MET A 245 -1.12 -4.97 -3.56
CA MET A 245 -0.24 -4.79 -4.72
C MET A 245 -0.17 -3.33 -5.20
N PRO A 246 -1.29 -2.60 -5.42
CA PRO A 246 -1.23 -1.20 -5.86
C PRO A 246 -0.49 -0.31 -4.86
N ALA A 247 -0.69 -0.52 -3.56
CA ALA A 247 -0.01 0.26 -2.53
C ALA A 247 1.52 0.07 -2.58
N GLY A 248 1.98 -1.16 -2.83
CA GLY A 248 3.41 -1.47 -2.91
C GLY A 248 4.09 -1.06 -4.22
N LEU A 249 3.33 -0.91 -5.32
CA LEU A 249 3.87 -0.73 -6.67
C LEU A 249 3.41 0.53 -7.40
N ILE A 250 2.64 1.44 -6.79
CA ILE A 250 2.08 2.63 -7.48
C ILE A 250 3.16 3.52 -8.12
N ASN A 251 4.30 3.70 -7.45
CA ASN A 251 5.46 4.41 -8.01
C ASN A 251 5.99 3.74 -9.29
N MET A 252 6.03 2.41 -9.30
CA MET A 252 6.46 1.63 -10.44
C MET A 252 5.42 1.60 -11.55
N TYR A 253 4.12 1.67 -11.24
CA TYR A 253 3.08 1.87 -12.24
C TYR A 253 3.21 3.21 -12.96
N LEU A 254 3.48 4.30 -12.22
CA LEU A 254 3.73 5.61 -12.85
C LEU A 254 4.98 5.58 -13.74
N ALA A 255 6.08 4.95 -13.26
CA ALA A 255 7.28 4.75 -14.07
C ALA A 255 7.00 3.89 -15.32
N ALA A 256 6.20 2.83 -15.17
CA ALA A 256 5.82 1.95 -16.26
C ALA A 256 4.98 2.68 -17.32
N MET A 257 4.01 3.50 -16.92
CA MET A 257 3.22 4.34 -17.84
C MET A 257 4.12 5.31 -18.64
N MET A 258 5.14 5.88 -18.02
CA MET A 258 6.12 6.74 -18.72
C MET A 258 7.00 5.92 -19.69
N ALA A 259 7.42 4.73 -19.28
CA ALA A 259 8.20 3.82 -20.12
C ALA A 259 7.42 3.36 -21.36
N THR A 260 6.21 2.84 -21.16
CA THR A 260 5.34 2.35 -22.25
C THR A 260 4.86 3.48 -23.15
N GLY A 261 4.56 4.66 -22.59
CA GLY A 261 4.25 5.87 -23.38
C GLY A 261 5.42 6.33 -24.25
N SER A 262 6.64 5.95 -23.91
CA SER A 262 7.86 6.19 -24.71
C SER A 262 8.23 5.00 -25.61
N GLY A 263 7.35 4.01 -25.74
CA GLY A 263 7.56 2.80 -26.55
C GLY A 263 8.45 1.73 -25.91
N ARG A 264 8.77 1.82 -24.62
CA ARG A 264 9.56 0.80 -23.90
C ARG A 264 8.65 -0.19 -23.19
N SER A 265 8.87 -1.48 -23.43
CA SER A 265 8.27 -2.57 -22.63
C SER A 265 9.07 -2.90 -21.37
N GLU A 266 10.34 -2.51 -21.34
CA GLU A 266 11.28 -2.81 -20.26
C GLU A 266 11.70 -1.55 -19.47
N PHE A 267 12.07 -1.79 -18.23
CA PHE A 267 12.65 -0.79 -17.35
C PHE A 267 14.14 -0.56 -17.68
N SER A 268 14.57 0.69 -17.58
CA SER A 268 15.99 1.05 -17.55
C SER A 268 16.67 0.47 -16.30
N ALA A 269 18.00 0.44 -16.25
CA ALA A 269 18.74 -0.05 -15.09
C ALA A 269 18.34 0.65 -13.78
N ARG A 270 18.13 1.98 -13.82
CA ARG A 270 17.66 2.76 -12.67
C ARG A 270 16.25 2.36 -12.24
N GLU A 271 15.32 2.27 -13.18
CA GLU A 271 13.94 1.86 -12.90
C GLU A 271 13.89 0.40 -12.40
N ARG A 272 14.77 -0.48 -12.90
CA ARG A 272 14.88 -1.86 -12.44
C ARG A 272 15.36 -1.94 -11.00
N ALA A 273 16.31 -1.10 -10.58
CA ALA A 273 16.70 -1.00 -9.18
C ALA A 273 15.53 -0.56 -8.28
N MET A 274 14.80 0.47 -8.70
CA MET A 274 13.59 0.93 -8.01
C MET A 274 12.50 -0.15 -7.96
N LEU A 275 12.39 -0.98 -8.99
CA LEU A 275 11.47 -2.11 -9.03
C LEU A 275 11.90 -3.17 -8.02
N GLU A 276 13.19 -3.51 -7.95
CA GLU A 276 13.71 -4.57 -7.08
C GLU A 276 13.38 -4.31 -5.60
N VAL A 277 13.65 -3.10 -5.11
CA VAL A 277 13.27 -2.69 -3.75
C VAL A 277 11.76 -2.70 -3.53
N SER A 278 10.97 -2.34 -4.55
CA SER A 278 9.49 -2.34 -4.45
C SER A 278 8.94 -3.77 -4.41
N ARG A 279 9.49 -4.68 -5.22
CA ARG A 279 9.16 -6.12 -5.21
C ARG A 279 9.55 -6.75 -3.87
N TYR A 280 10.73 -6.44 -3.35
CA TYR A 280 11.16 -6.98 -2.06
C TYR A 280 10.29 -6.51 -0.89
N ARG A 281 9.89 -5.23 -0.87
CA ARG A 281 8.90 -4.75 0.12
C ARG A 281 7.59 -5.52 0.03
N CYS A 282 7.08 -5.75 -1.18
CA CYS A 282 5.86 -6.53 -1.37
C CYS A 282 6.02 -7.98 -0.90
N PHE A 283 7.16 -8.62 -1.21
CA PHE A 283 7.49 -9.95 -0.70
C PHE A 283 7.49 -10.00 0.83
N LEU A 284 8.14 -9.03 1.50
CA LEU A 284 8.16 -8.95 2.97
C LEU A 284 6.76 -8.77 3.57
N LEU A 285 5.86 -8.09 2.85
CA LEU A 285 4.43 -7.95 3.19
C LEU A 285 3.59 -9.20 2.89
N GLY A 286 4.18 -10.23 2.28
CA GLY A 286 3.55 -11.54 2.03
C GLY A 286 2.92 -11.69 0.65
N LEU A 287 3.13 -10.75 -0.28
CA LEU A 287 2.57 -10.85 -1.62
C LEU A 287 3.19 -12.03 -2.40
N PRO A 288 2.38 -12.80 -3.14
CA PRO A 288 2.87 -13.84 -4.03
C PRO A 288 3.65 -13.22 -5.21
N GLU A 289 4.66 -13.94 -5.71
CA GLU A 289 5.55 -13.45 -6.77
C GLU A 289 4.81 -13.14 -8.08
N GLU A 290 3.70 -13.83 -8.34
CA GLU A 290 2.85 -13.62 -9.51
C GLU A 290 2.26 -12.20 -9.57
N LEU A 291 2.14 -11.50 -8.43
CA LEU A 291 1.74 -10.09 -8.36
C LEU A 291 2.92 -9.11 -8.54
N LEU A 292 4.14 -9.60 -8.78
CA LEU A 292 5.38 -8.81 -8.81
C LEU A 292 6.05 -8.85 -10.20
N PRO A 293 5.39 -8.38 -11.26
CA PRO A 293 5.92 -8.44 -12.62
C PRO A 293 7.21 -7.64 -12.74
N THR A 294 8.07 -8.09 -13.66
CA THR A 294 9.45 -7.62 -13.80
C THR A 294 9.66 -6.57 -14.90
N THR A 295 8.63 -6.32 -15.71
CA THR A 295 8.68 -5.47 -16.91
C THR A 295 7.71 -4.29 -16.77
N ALA A 296 7.92 -3.23 -17.57
CA ALA A 296 7.02 -2.08 -17.55
C ALA A 296 5.63 -2.46 -18.07
N SER A 297 5.54 -3.23 -19.17
CA SER A 297 4.25 -3.70 -19.68
C SER A 297 3.52 -4.57 -18.68
N GLY A 298 4.22 -5.49 -18.00
CA GLY A 298 3.62 -6.38 -17.01
C GLY A 298 3.03 -5.63 -15.80
N ILE A 299 3.69 -4.56 -15.35
CA ILE A 299 3.15 -3.68 -14.30
C ILE A 299 1.87 -2.99 -14.77
N VAL A 300 1.84 -2.46 -16.01
CA VAL A 300 0.65 -1.82 -16.58
C VAL A 300 -0.49 -2.83 -16.70
N ASP A 301 -0.22 -4.00 -17.29
CA ASP A 301 -1.20 -5.08 -17.48
C ASP A 301 -1.82 -5.50 -16.15
N LEU A 302 -1.01 -5.65 -15.10
CA LEU A 302 -1.50 -6.07 -13.78
C LEU A 302 -2.39 -5.00 -13.13
N PHE A 303 -1.98 -3.72 -13.16
CA PHE A 303 -2.79 -2.61 -12.64
C PHE A 303 -4.09 -2.45 -13.42
N HIS A 304 -4.04 -2.58 -14.74
CA HIS A 304 -5.20 -2.47 -15.61
C HIS A 304 -6.15 -3.65 -15.40
N ALA A 305 -5.65 -4.89 -15.30
CA ALA A 305 -6.45 -6.06 -15.00
C ALA A 305 -7.18 -5.93 -13.67
N ARG A 306 -6.49 -5.44 -12.62
CA ARG A 306 -7.13 -5.16 -11.33
C ARG A 306 -8.25 -4.12 -11.47
N ALA A 307 -7.97 -3.00 -12.13
CA ALA A 307 -8.96 -1.94 -12.30
C ALA A 307 -10.14 -2.37 -13.19
N ALA A 308 -9.90 -3.17 -14.23
CA ALA A 308 -10.89 -3.65 -15.19
C ALA A 308 -11.85 -4.68 -14.59
N THR A 309 -11.36 -5.47 -13.64
CA THR A 309 -12.12 -6.52 -12.95
C THR A 309 -12.75 -6.04 -11.65
N LEU A 310 -12.29 -4.93 -11.07
CA LEU A 310 -12.92 -4.33 -9.90
C LEU A 310 -14.15 -3.52 -10.31
N ARG A 311 -15.32 -3.84 -9.77
CA ARG A 311 -16.54 -3.03 -9.93
C ARG A 311 -16.27 -1.61 -9.43
N ARG A 312 -16.76 -0.63 -10.19
CA ARG A 312 -16.71 0.77 -9.76
C ARG A 312 -17.56 0.95 -8.51
N GLY A 313 -16.98 1.54 -7.48
CA GLY A 313 -17.70 1.90 -6.26
C GLY A 313 -17.10 3.16 -5.66
N PHE A 314 -17.93 4.18 -5.46
CA PHE A 314 -17.61 5.34 -4.63
C PHE A 314 -18.89 5.81 -3.97
N ASP A 315 -18.95 5.70 -2.65
CA ASP A 315 -20.04 6.17 -1.82
C ASP A 315 -19.57 7.40 -1.03
N ASP A 316 -20.30 8.50 -1.08
CA ASP A 316 -19.88 9.73 -0.39
C ASP A 316 -19.94 9.60 1.14
N ALA A 317 -20.87 8.81 1.68
CA ALA A 317 -21.01 8.64 3.12
C ALA A 317 -19.77 7.97 3.73
N THR A 318 -19.19 7.00 3.02
CA THR A 318 -18.03 6.24 3.47
C THR A 318 -16.73 6.71 2.82
N CYS A 319 -16.62 6.61 1.50
CA CYS A 319 -15.41 7.00 0.75
C CYS A 319 -15.21 8.52 0.78
N GLY A 320 -16.30 9.29 0.67
CA GLY A 320 -16.24 10.75 0.81
C GLY A 320 -15.83 11.19 2.22
N GLU A 321 -16.36 10.59 3.29
CA GLU A 321 -15.91 10.83 4.68
C GLU A 321 -14.41 10.51 4.82
N LEU A 322 -13.96 9.38 4.26
CA LEU A 322 -12.56 8.96 4.26
C LEU A 322 -11.64 10.01 3.65
N VAL A 323 -12.01 10.49 2.46
CA VAL A 323 -11.26 11.49 1.70
C VAL A 323 -11.21 12.81 2.47
N ARG A 324 -12.37 13.31 2.93
CA ARG A 324 -12.46 14.56 3.69
C ARG A 324 -11.67 14.49 4.99
N SER A 325 -11.76 13.38 5.72
CA SER A 325 -11.01 13.16 6.96
C SER A 325 -9.50 13.14 6.70
N THR A 326 -9.05 12.46 5.65
CA THR A 326 -7.63 12.40 5.26
C THR A 326 -7.10 13.76 4.83
N MET A 327 -7.86 14.50 4.00
CA MET A 327 -7.46 15.81 3.50
C MET A 327 -7.48 16.90 4.57
N SER A 328 -8.34 16.78 5.58
CA SER A 328 -8.42 17.71 6.71
C SER A 328 -7.53 17.36 7.89
N ALA A 329 -7.00 16.13 7.94
CA ALA A 329 -6.10 15.65 8.98
C ALA A 329 -4.89 16.58 9.14
N ASP A 330 -4.58 16.95 10.37
CA ASP A 330 -3.41 17.75 10.69
C ASP A 330 -2.19 16.84 10.84
N LEU A 331 -1.29 16.86 9.85
CA LEU A 331 -0.06 16.06 9.86
C LEU A 331 1.08 16.77 10.60
N ARG A 332 0.92 18.04 11.01
CA ARG A 332 1.96 18.81 11.71
C ARG A 332 1.43 19.30 13.06
N PRO A 333 1.86 18.73 14.19
CA PRO A 333 1.31 19.09 15.50
C PRO A 333 1.62 20.54 15.95
N GLY A 334 2.52 21.25 15.25
CA GLY A 334 2.89 22.64 15.53
C GLY A 334 1.79 23.62 15.13
N ARG A 335 1.65 24.72 15.90
CA ARG A 335 0.64 25.76 15.67
C ARG A 335 1.22 27.07 15.13
N SER A 336 2.49 27.09 14.74
CA SER A 336 3.13 28.33 14.25
C SER A 336 2.57 28.75 12.89
N LEU A 337 2.76 30.01 12.51
CA LEU A 337 2.39 30.49 11.17
C LEU A 337 3.12 29.73 10.06
N LEU A 338 4.34 29.27 10.33
CA LEU A 338 5.11 28.43 9.40
C LEU A 338 4.49 27.04 9.25
N ASP A 339 3.97 26.46 10.33
CA ASP A 339 3.28 25.17 10.29
C ASP A 339 1.99 25.26 9.47
N GLN A 340 1.20 26.32 9.68
CA GLN A 340 -0.02 26.57 8.92
C GLN A 340 0.25 26.80 7.43
N ALA A 341 1.30 27.57 7.11
CA ALA A 341 1.71 27.78 5.73
C ALA A 341 2.17 26.47 5.09
N ALA A 342 3.00 25.68 5.78
CA ALA A 342 3.49 24.41 5.25
C ALA A 342 2.40 23.35 5.11
N GLU A 343 1.40 23.37 6.00
CA GLU A 343 0.20 22.55 5.91
C GLU A 343 -0.65 22.92 4.67
N LEU A 344 -0.82 24.22 4.38
CA LEU A 344 -1.47 24.67 3.15
C LEU A 344 -0.71 24.19 1.91
N VAL A 345 0.63 24.33 1.90
CA VAL A 345 1.45 23.83 0.79
C VAL A 345 1.24 22.35 0.58
N GLU A 346 1.36 21.52 1.62
CA GLU A 346 1.14 20.09 1.49
C GLU A 346 -0.26 19.81 0.93
N ARG A 347 -1.31 20.39 1.52
CA ARG A 347 -2.69 20.09 1.09
C ARG A 347 -2.90 20.42 -0.38
N SER A 348 -2.41 21.56 -0.85
CA SER A 348 -2.54 21.95 -2.25
C SER A 348 -1.75 21.04 -3.20
N TRP A 349 -0.56 20.57 -2.80
CA TRP A 349 0.21 19.58 -3.56
C TRP A 349 -0.44 18.20 -3.57
N SER A 350 -0.98 17.74 -2.44
CA SER A 350 -1.73 16.50 -2.32
C SER A 350 -3.01 16.51 -3.18
N LYS A 351 -3.74 17.64 -3.22
CA LYS A 351 -4.86 17.81 -4.13
C LYS A 351 -4.43 17.85 -5.60
N ALA A 352 -3.29 18.48 -5.93
CA ALA A 352 -2.76 18.49 -7.29
C ALA A 352 -2.39 17.08 -7.77
N LEU A 353 -1.76 16.27 -6.92
CA LEU A 353 -1.50 14.87 -7.22
C LEU A 353 -2.81 14.10 -7.44
N PHE A 354 -3.80 14.29 -6.56
CA PHE A 354 -5.11 13.66 -6.68
C PHE A 354 -5.84 14.05 -7.97
N LEU A 355 -5.77 15.33 -8.36
CA LEU A 355 -6.30 15.82 -9.63
C LEU A 355 -5.63 15.11 -10.82
N GLY A 356 -4.31 14.88 -10.75
CA GLY A 356 -3.58 14.09 -11.75
C GLY A 356 -4.10 12.65 -11.87
N ILE A 357 -4.41 11.99 -10.75
CA ILE A 357 -5.01 10.65 -10.72
C ILE A 357 -6.40 10.64 -11.38
N CYS A 358 -7.17 11.73 -11.21
CA CYS A 358 -8.43 11.95 -11.90
C CYS A 358 -8.29 12.33 -13.39
N GLY A 359 -7.08 12.30 -13.96
CA GLY A 359 -6.80 12.67 -15.34
C GLY A 359 -6.86 14.17 -15.61
N GLY A 360 -6.68 15.00 -14.58
CA GLY A 360 -6.81 16.46 -14.67
C GLY A 360 -8.25 16.98 -14.64
N ASP A 361 -9.23 16.11 -14.43
CA ASP A 361 -10.65 16.48 -14.43
C ASP A 361 -11.09 17.02 -13.06
N LEU A 362 -11.29 18.34 -13.01
CA LEU A 362 -11.75 19.06 -11.81
C LEU A 362 -13.09 18.54 -11.28
N LYS A 363 -14.04 18.19 -12.16
CA LYS A 363 -15.36 17.71 -11.75
C LYS A 363 -15.27 16.32 -11.14
N ARG A 364 -14.38 15.47 -11.64
CA ARG A 364 -14.13 14.15 -11.03
C ARG A 364 -13.48 14.27 -9.67
N ALA A 365 -12.47 15.13 -9.54
CA ALA A 365 -11.82 15.38 -8.25
C ALA A 365 -12.83 15.93 -7.23
N GLU A 366 -13.67 16.88 -7.64
CA GLU A 366 -14.75 17.43 -6.80
C GLU A 366 -15.80 16.37 -6.43
N ALA A 367 -16.24 15.53 -7.37
CA ALA A 367 -17.16 14.41 -7.11
C ALA A 367 -16.59 13.39 -6.12
N MET A 368 -15.28 13.35 -5.95
CA MET A 368 -14.58 12.53 -4.96
C MET A 368 -14.20 13.30 -3.69
N SER A 369 -14.82 14.45 -3.45
CA SER A 369 -14.56 15.32 -2.28
C SER A 369 -13.17 15.99 -2.23
N VAL A 370 -12.52 16.17 -3.39
CA VAL A 370 -11.21 16.86 -3.50
C VAL A 370 -11.31 18.04 -4.47
N PRO A 371 -11.97 19.15 -4.08
CA PRO A 371 -12.01 20.34 -4.92
C PRO A 371 -10.60 20.97 -5.05
N PHE A 372 -10.23 21.32 -6.28
CA PHE A 372 -8.98 22.00 -6.60
C PHE A 372 -9.28 23.40 -7.15
N GLY A 373 -8.94 24.43 -6.38
CA GLY A 373 -9.27 25.82 -6.69
C GLY A 373 -8.07 26.69 -7.07
N PHE A 374 -8.34 27.98 -7.32
CA PHE A 374 -7.31 28.97 -7.66
C PHE A 374 -6.23 29.12 -6.57
N VAL A 375 -6.60 29.05 -5.29
CA VAL A 375 -5.65 29.12 -4.17
C VAL A 375 -4.70 27.91 -4.20
N ASP A 376 -5.21 26.72 -4.47
CA ASP A 376 -4.39 25.52 -4.57
C ASP A 376 -3.41 25.62 -5.74
N LEU A 377 -3.90 26.07 -6.91
CA LEU A 377 -3.07 26.30 -8.09
C LEU A 377 -1.96 27.33 -7.83
N ALA A 378 -2.31 28.48 -7.24
CA ALA A 378 -1.36 29.54 -6.93
C ALA A 378 -0.30 29.08 -5.92
N CYS A 379 -0.71 28.31 -4.89
CA CYS A 379 0.18 27.76 -3.89
C CYS A 379 1.18 26.76 -4.52
N VAL A 380 0.69 25.83 -5.34
CA VAL A 380 1.53 24.87 -6.06
C VAL A 380 2.49 25.60 -7.00
N ALA A 381 2.01 26.54 -7.80
CA ALA A 381 2.85 27.30 -8.73
C ALA A 381 3.95 28.11 -8.01
N ALA A 382 3.63 28.76 -6.89
CA ALA A 382 4.58 29.55 -6.12
C ALA A 382 5.65 28.68 -5.43
N THR A 383 5.32 27.44 -5.06
CA THR A 383 6.22 26.55 -4.30
C THR A 383 6.91 25.49 -5.17
N ALA A 384 6.45 25.26 -6.40
CA ALA A 384 7.03 24.29 -7.33
C ALA A 384 8.51 24.50 -7.61
N PRO A 385 9.03 25.73 -7.82
CA PRO A 385 10.46 25.93 -7.99
C PRO A 385 11.29 25.43 -6.80
N PHE A 386 10.76 25.56 -5.58
CA PHE A 386 11.44 25.05 -4.38
C PHE A 386 11.30 23.53 -4.25
N VAL A 387 10.09 22.98 -4.35
CA VAL A 387 9.82 21.55 -4.16
C VAL A 387 10.47 20.72 -5.27
N LEU A 388 10.12 20.99 -6.53
CA LEU A 388 10.64 20.26 -7.68
C LEU A 388 12.10 20.60 -7.94
N GLY A 389 12.50 21.85 -7.76
CA GLY A 389 13.90 22.26 -7.95
C GLY A 389 14.84 21.50 -7.02
N ARG A 390 14.49 21.36 -5.74
CA ARG A 390 15.28 20.55 -4.79
C ARG A 390 15.29 19.08 -5.16
N PHE A 391 14.14 18.51 -5.51
CA PHE A 391 14.05 17.12 -5.94
C PHE A 391 14.94 16.84 -7.16
N PHE A 392 14.81 17.63 -8.24
CA PHE A 392 15.59 17.44 -9.46
C PHE A 392 17.07 17.73 -9.25
N THR A 393 17.43 18.76 -8.47
CA THR A 393 18.84 19.04 -8.14
C THR A 393 19.47 17.84 -7.46
N MET A 394 18.78 17.24 -6.50
CA MET A 394 19.28 16.06 -5.77
C MET A 394 19.27 14.80 -6.65
N ALA A 395 18.28 14.62 -7.51
CA ALA A 395 18.24 13.53 -8.48
C ALA A 395 19.43 13.60 -9.45
N VAL A 396 19.76 14.80 -9.97
CA VAL A 396 20.92 14.99 -10.84
C VAL A 396 22.23 14.80 -10.08
N ALA A 397 22.37 15.40 -8.89
CA ALA A 397 23.58 15.27 -8.08
C ALA A 397 23.85 13.81 -7.69
N ALA A 398 22.80 13.02 -7.45
CA ALA A 398 22.89 11.60 -7.10
C ALA A 398 23.38 10.70 -8.25
N GLU A 399 23.30 11.16 -9.50
CA GLU A 399 23.82 10.47 -10.69
C GLU A 399 25.26 10.88 -11.04
N GLN A 400 25.74 12.00 -10.49
CA GLN A 400 27.11 12.46 -10.72
C GLN A 400 28.10 11.72 -9.80
N PRO A 401 29.10 10.98 -10.33
CA PRO A 401 30.01 10.18 -9.50
C PRO A 401 30.70 10.97 -8.38
N VAL A 402 31.06 12.23 -8.64
CA VAL A 402 31.74 13.12 -7.68
C VAL A 402 30.82 13.59 -6.56
N LEU A 403 29.53 13.77 -6.83
CA LEU A 403 28.56 14.30 -5.87
C LEU A 403 27.71 13.21 -5.21
N ARG A 404 27.68 11.99 -5.76
CA ARG A 404 26.80 10.89 -5.34
C ARG A 404 26.85 10.63 -3.84
N LYS A 405 28.06 10.53 -3.26
CA LYS A 405 28.23 10.26 -1.83
C LYS A 405 27.66 11.40 -0.96
N LEU A 406 28.01 12.65 -1.27
CA LEU A 406 27.53 13.81 -0.52
C LEU A 406 26.01 13.98 -0.66
N ALA A 407 25.49 13.79 -1.87
CA ALA A 407 24.06 13.84 -2.15
C ALA A 407 23.32 12.78 -1.34
N ASP A 408 23.88 11.58 -1.23
CA ASP A 408 23.28 10.49 -0.49
C ASP A 408 23.30 10.69 1.03
N GLU A 409 24.42 11.14 1.59
CA GLU A 409 24.53 11.49 3.01
C GLU A 409 23.56 12.61 3.39
N TYR A 410 23.45 13.64 2.55
CA TYR A 410 22.50 14.74 2.75
C TYR A 410 21.05 14.25 2.71
N THR A 411 20.70 13.45 1.69
CA THR A 411 19.34 12.91 1.54
C THR A 411 18.99 12.01 2.72
N THR A 412 19.92 11.14 3.15
CA THR A 412 19.75 10.28 4.32
C THR A 412 19.50 11.08 5.59
N ARG A 413 20.23 12.18 5.81
CA ARG A 413 20.00 13.08 6.95
C ARG A 413 18.61 13.71 6.93
N VAL A 414 18.16 14.16 5.75
CA VAL A 414 16.80 14.71 5.58
C VAL A 414 15.75 13.66 5.89
N VAL A 415 15.90 12.43 5.38
CA VAL A 415 14.99 11.31 5.67
C VAL A 415 14.92 11.01 7.16
N LYS A 416 16.07 10.90 7.85
CA LYS A 416 16.12 10.65 9.30
C LYS A 416 15.42 11.75 10.10
N GLN A 417 15.59 13.01 9.69
CA GLN A 417 14.87 14.13 10.30
C GLN A 417 13.35 13.99 10.10
N ARG A 418 12.87 13.61 8.91
CA ARG A 418 11.44 13.39 8.66
C ARG A 418 10.86 12.24 9.46
N LEU A 419 11.58 11.13 9.57
CA LEU A 419 11.15 9.99 10.39
C LEU A 419 11.00 10.39 11.86
N ALA A 420 11.90 11.22 12.39
CA ALA A 420 11.78 11.76 13.74
C ALA A 420 10.54 12.68 13.90
N GLU A 421 10.18 13.44 12.87
CA GLU A 421 8.97 14.29 12.86
C GLU A 421 7.66 13.47 12.80
N TYR A 422 7.65 12.33 12.09
CA TYR A 422 6.48 11.43 12.03
C TYR A 422 6.20 10.73 13.36
N GLY A 423 7.22 10.56 14.20
CA GLY A 423 7.14 9.81 15.46
C GLY A 423 7.23 8.30 15.28
N ASN A 424 7.13 7.57 16.39
CA ASN A 424 7.19 6.11 16.39
C ASN A 424 5.86 5.53 15.88
N PRO A 425 5.87 4.75 14.79
CA PRO A 425 4.67 4.04 14.36
C PRO A 425 4.31 2.97 15.39
N GLU A 426 3.03 2.81 15.74
CA GLU A 426 2.64 1.65 16.57
C GLU A 426 2.23 0.46 15.71
N TYR A 427 1.90 0.65 14.42
CA TYR A 427 1.46 -0.39 13.48
C TYR A 427 0.42 -1.35 14.08
N ALA A 428 -0.53 -0.79 14.84
CA ALA A 428 -1.53 -1.53 15.58
C ALA A 428 -2.94 -1.03 15.26
N THR A 429 -3.91 -1.94 15.28
CA THR A 429 -5.34 -1.63 15.27
C THR A 429 -5.97 -2.01 16.60
N ASP A 430 -6.94 -1.23 17.07
CA ASP A 430 -7.68 -1.52 18.31
C ASP A 430 -9.04 -2.13 17.96
N ALA A 431 -9.28 -3.39 18.34
CA ALA A 431 -10.55 -4.07 18.09
C ALA A 431 -11.76 -3.30 18.67
N ALA A 432 -11.57 -2.56 19.76
CA ALA A 432 -12.63 -1.74 20.36
C ALA A 432 -13.05 -0.55 19.47
N THR A 433 -12.24 -0.18 18.47
CA THR A 433 -12.55 0.93 17.57
C THR A 433 -13.29 0.51 16.31
N TYR A 434 -13.56 -0.78 16.12
CA TYR A 434 -14.20 -1.27 14.91
C TYR A 434 -15.69 -0.88 14.92
N ARG A 435 -16.15 -0.18 13.87
CA ARG A 435 -17.57 0.16 13.72
C ARG A 435 -18.34 -1.13 13.39
N ARG A 436 -19.35 -1.46 14.20
CA ARG A 436 -20.40 -2.41 13.79
C ARG A 436 -21.30 -1.66 12.82
N VAL A 437 -21.38 -2.09 11.56
CA VAL A 437 -22.24 -1.44 10.58
C VAL A 437 -23.67 -1.89 10.85
N THR A 438 -24.44 -1.09 11.58
CA THR A 438 -25.90 -1.24 11.61
C THR A 438 -26.43 -0.86 10.24
N GLU A 439 -27.05 -1.84 9.58
CA GLU A 439 -27.83 -1.78 8.33
C GLU A 439 -27.97 -0.39 7.69
N ALA A 440 -27.15 -0.11 6.68
CA ALA A 440 -27.49 0.86 5.63
C ALA A 440 -26.60 0.63 4.40
N ALA A 441 -27.07 -0.22 3.48
CA ALA A 441 -26.93 -0.07 2.02
C ALA A 441 -27.42 -1.34 1.30
N THR A 442 -28.73 -1.40 1.04
CA THR A 442 -29.29 -2.14 -0.11
C THR A 442 -29.01 -1.40 -1.42
#